data_AF-A0A0Q0AUB7-F1
#
_entry.id   AF-A0A0Q0AUB7-F1
#
_cell.length_a   1.000
_cell.length_b   1.000
_cell.length_c   1.000
_cell.angle_alpha   90.00
_cell.angle_beta   90.00
_cell.angle_gamma   90.00
#
_symmetry.space_group_name_H-M   'P 1'
#
loop_
_entity.id
_entity.type
_entity.pdbx_description
1 polymer ?
#
loop_
_entity_poly.entity_id
_entity_poly.type
_entity_poly.pdbx_seq_one_letter_code
_entity_poly.pdbx_strand_id
1 'polypeptide(L)' 'MKAVVLITGAAGGIGQAICAQLIQRAMQLVLADIDEKPLVYCRNGAKRA' A
#
# COMPACT_ATOMS: atom_id res chain seq x y z
N MET A 1 4.71 -20.21 7.39
CA MET A 1 5.21 -18.81 7.51
C MET A 1 4.22 -17.88 6.85
N LYS A 2 3.98 -16.69 7.41
CA LYS A 2 3.19 -15.62 6.77
C LYS A 2 4.16 -14.76 5.95
N ALA A 3 3.90 -14.56 4.65
CA ALA A 3 4.72 -13.68 3.81
C ALA A 3 4.40 -12.21 4.10
N VAL A 4 5.44 -11.37 4.16
CA VAL A 4 5.32 -9.90 4.26
C VAL A 4 5.80 -9.30 2.96
N VAL A 5 5.05 -8.33 2.42
CA VAL A 5 5.37 -7.67 1.15
C VAL A 5 5.85 -6.25 1.41
N LEU A 6 7.04 -5.92 0.91
CA LEU A 6 7.58 -4.56 0.88
C LEU A 6 7.26 -3.90 -0.46
N ILE A 7 6.67 -2.70 -0.43
CA ILE A 7 6.35 -1.92 -1.62
C ILE A 7 7.04 -0.56 -1.52
N THR A 8 7.98 -0.30 -2.42
CA THR A 8 8.63 1.00 -2.60
C THR A 8 7.92 1.81 -3.68
N GLY A 9 7.88 3.13 -3.56
CA GLY A 9 7.08 3.97 -4.48
C GLY A 9 5.58 3.85 -4.20
N ALA A 10 5.20 3.52 -2.96
CA ALA A 10 3.83 3.20 -2.56
C ALA A 10 2.89 4.42 -2.48
N ALA A 11 3.42 5.65 -2.53
CA ALA A 11 2.65 6.87 -2.35
C ALA A 11 1.84 7.28 -3.60
N GLY A 12 2.08 6.65 -4.76
CA GLY A 12 1.38 7.02 -5.99
C GLY A 12 1.41 5.98 -7.09
N GLY A 13 0.71 6.29 -8.19
CA GLY A 13 0.69 5.52 -9.43
C GLY A 13 0.50 4.01 -9.22
N ILE A 14 1.42 3.23 -9.75
CA ILE A 14 1.38 1.77 -9.71
C ILE A 14 1.56 1.23 -8.28
N GLY A 15 2.48 1.80 -7.50
CA GLY A 15 2.73 1.33 -6.12
C GLY A 15 1.49 1.45 -5.25
N GLN A 16 0.76 2.56 -5.36
CA GLN A 16 -0.52 2.75 -4.68
C GLN A 16 -1.59 1.75 -5.16
N ALA A 17 -1.70 1.49 -6.47
CA ALA A 17 -2.65 0.53 -7.02
C ALA A 17 -2.37 -0.91 -6.54
N ILE A 18 -1.09 -1.31 -6.47
CA ILE A 18 -0.67 -2.59 -5.92
C ILE A 18 -1.03 -2.69 -4.43
N CYS A 19 -0.79 -1.63 -3.64
CA CYS A 19 -1.19 -1.60 -2.23
C CYS A 19 -2.68 -1.89 -2.06
N ALA A 20 -3.53 -1.21 -2.84
CA ALA A 20 -4.98 -1.39 -2.79
C ALA A 20 -5.40 -2.85 -3.06
N GLN A 21 -4.81 -3.49 -4.08
CA GLN A 21 -5.12 -4.88 -4.41
C GLN A 21 -4.65 -5.88 -3.35
N LEU A 22 -3.48 -5.65 -2.74
CA LEU A 22 -2.92 -6.57 -1.75
C LEU A 22 -3.59 -6.43 -0.36
N ILE A 23 -4.05 -5.23 -0.01
CA ILE A 23 -4.86 -5.00 1.20
C ILE A 23 -6.19 -5.76 1.12
N GLN A 24 -6.85 -5.74 -0.05
CA GLN A 24 -8.09 -6.51 -0.27
C GLN A 24 -7.91 -8.02 -0.07
N ARG A 25 -6.67 -8.52 -0.20
CA ARG A 25 -6.30 -9.93 0.02
C ARG A 25 -5.85 -10.22 1.45
N ALA A 26 -6.04 -9.28 2.38
CA ALA A 26 -5.63 -9.38 3.79
C ALA A 26 -4.13 -9.70 3.98
N MET A 27 -3.29 -9.23 3.06
CA MET A 27 -1.84 -9.40 3.17
C MET A 27 -1.22 -8.39 4.13
N GLN A 28 -0.12 -8.79 4.78
CA GLN A 28 0.67 -7.90 5.60
C GLN A 28 1.67 -7.13 4.72
N LEU A 29 1.54 -5.80 4.71
CA LEU A 29 2.34 -4.92 3.85
C LEU A 29 3.22 -3.98 4.67
N VAL A 30 4.40 -3.69 4.13
CA VAL A 30 5.28 -2.59 4.54
C VAL A 30 5.37 -1.63 3.35
N LEU A 31 5.01 -0.36 3.57
CA LEU A 31 4.94 0.64 2.51
C LEU A 31 6.07 1.65 2.69
N ALA A 32 6.78 1.96 1.61
CA ALA A 32 7.88 2.90 1.62
C ALA A 32 7.78 3.84 0.42
N ASP A 33 8.04 5.12 0.68
CA ASP A 33 8.14 6.16 -0.33
C ASP A 33 9.00 7.30 0.23
N ILE A 34 9.48 8.19 -0.64
CA ILE A 34 10.22 9.39 -0.23
C ILE A 34 9.29 10.41 0.44
N ASP A 35 8.02 10.46 0.01
CA ASP A 35 6.98 11.24 0.70
C ASP A 35 6.08 10.30 1.49
N GLU A 36 6.15 10.40 2.82
CA GLU A 36 5.36 9.57 3.72
C GLU A 36 3.87 9.98 3.71
N LYS A 37 3.56 11.26 3.49
CA LYS A 37 2.20 11.79 3.69
C LYS A 37 1.14 11.05 2.87
N PRO A 38 1.35 10.69 1.58
CA PRO A 38 0.34 9.99 0.81
C PRO A 38 0.20 8.50 1.17
N LEU A 39 1.09 7.91 1.98
CA LEU A 39 0.96 6.51 2.40
C LEU A 39 -0.28 6.25 3.27
N VAL A 40 -0.84 7.30 3.91
CA VAL A 40 -2.10 7.19 4.68
C VAL A 40 -3.28 6.72 3.82
N TYR A 41 -3.26 6.98 2.50
CA TYR A 41 -4.30 6.51 1.58
C TYR A 41 -4.32 4.99 1.46
N CYS A 42 -3.14 4.37 1.49
CA CYS A 42 -3.03 2.92 1.48
C CYS A 42 -3.46 2.33 2.82
N ARG A 43 -3.09 2.97 3.95
CA ARG A 43 -3.41 2.48 5.29
C ARG A 43 -4.91 2.42 5.59
N ASN A 44 -5.69 3.39 5.12
CA ASN A 44 -7.11 3.51 5.48
C ASN A 44 -8.04 2.60 4.68
N GLY A 45 -7.49 1.71 3.84
CA GLY A 45 -8.25 0.92 2.87
C GLY A 45 -8.74 1.85 1.77
N ALA A 46 -8.30 1.60 0.54
CA ALA A 46 -8.63 2.43 -0.61
C ALA A 46 -10.15 2.42 -0.91
N LYS A 47 -10.92 3.23 -0.18
CA LYS A 47 -12.25 3.69 -0.55
C LYS A 47 -12.08 5.06 -1.17
N ARG A 48 -11.65 5.10 -2.44
CA ARG A 48 -11.99 6.23 -3.30
C ARG A 48 -13.33 5.90 -3.93
N ALA A 49 -14.29 6.79 -3.73
CA ALA A 49 -15.58 6.80 -4.43
C ALA A 49 -15.38 6.79 -5.95
#